data_AF-A0A1G2Z9X4-F1
#
_entry.id   AF-A0A1G2Z9X4-F1
#
_cell.length_a   1.000
_cell.length_b   1.000
_cell.length_c   1.000
_cell.angle_alpha   90.00
_cell.angle_beta   90.00
_cell.angle_gamma   90.00
#
_symmetry.space_group_name_H-M   'P 1'
#
loop_
_entity.id
_entity.type
_entity.pdbx_description
1 polymer ?
#
loop_
_entity_poly.entity_id
_entity_poly.type
_entity_poly.pdbx_seq_one_letter_code
_entity_poly.pdbx_strand_id
1 'polypeptide(L)'
;MSKRFAVSALVVLLLSSASFALIAQDQAYLVGNANSVLAVGPDSGAANTNAVTIAQDQLAMDRNGHVTSFQGEAGSLVQTAGAQAICGVLGVEQFGSGIGAQGQFHPGGCASLGDQDQFLNANLTQGIVGDGLGSALALQNFVGFQTQLTFTMFGASANTQSLGVALFDAFGGAGNGPAASIIHAGANIGIGQN
;
A
#
# COMPACT_ATOMS: atom_id res chain seq x y z
N MET A 1 -64.15 -8.66 -9.85
CA MET A 1 -63.18 -7.69 -9.31
C MET A 1 -61.89 -8.34 -8.78
N SER A 2 -61.93 -9.54 -8.19
CA SER A 2 -60.75 -10.22 -7.60
C SER A 2 -59.56 -10.46 -8.54
N LYS A 3 -59.81 -10.80 -9.81
CA LYS A 3 -58.73 -11.10 -10.79
C LYS A 3 -57.84 -9.89 -11.11
N ARG A 4 -58.41 -8.68 -11.17
CA ARG A 4 -57.64 -7.45 -11.47
C ARG A 4 -56.80 -6.99 -10.29
N PHE A 5 -57.30 -7.20 -9.07
CA PHE A 5 -56.55 -6.94 -7.84
C PHE A 5 -55.38 -7.92 -7.68
N ALA A 6 -55.59 -9.21 -7.95
CA ALA A 6 -54.52 -10.21 -7.91
C ALA A 6 -53.40 -9.91 -8.93
N VAL A 7 -53.74 -9.52 -10.16
CA VAL A 7 -52.74 -9.15 -11.18
C VAL A 7 -51.98 -7.88 -10.78
N SER A 8 -52.68 -6.85 -10.27
CA SER A 8 -52.03 -5.63 -9.79
C SER A 8 -51.10 -5.90 -8.60
N ALA A 9 -51.53 -6.75 -7.66
CA ALA A 9 -50.70 -7.14 -6.52
C ALA A 9 -49.48 -7.94 -6.98
N LEU A 10 -49.64 -8.85 -7.95
CA LEU A 10 -48.55 -9.65 -8.51
C LEU A 10 -47.53 -8.76 -9.24
N VAL A 11 -48.00 -7.78 -10.03
CA VAL A 11 -47.14 -6.82 -10.74
C VAL A 11 -46.38 -5.92 -9.76
N VAL A 12 -47.05 -5.42 -8.71
CA VAL A 12 -46.39 -4.64 -7.65
C VAL A 12 -45.39 -5.48 -6.88
N LEU A 13 -45.70 -6.75 -6.56
CA LEU A 13 -44.75 -7.66 -5.92
C LEU A 13 -43.54 -7.95 -6.81
N LEU A 14 -43.74 -8.21 -8.11
CA LEU A 14 -42.68 -8.43 -9.10
C LEU A 14 -41.78 -7.20 -9.29
N LEU A 15 -42.36 -6.01 -9.30
CA LEU A 15 -41.61 -4.75 -9.39
C LEU A 15 -40.87 -4.46 -8.08
N SER A 16 -41.43 -4.83 -6.92
CA SER A 16 -40.79 -4.64 -5.61
C SER A 16 -39.68 -5.64 -5.30
N SER A 17 -39.65 -6.81 -5.96
CA SER A 17 -38.54 -7.77 -5.84
C SER A 17 -37.27 -7.35 -6.59
N ALA A 18 -37.31 -6.25 -7.34
CA ALA A 18 -36.19 -5.75 -8.13
C ALA A 18 -35.42 -4.61 -7.44
N SER A 19 -35.50 -4.48 -6.11
CA SER A 19 -34.64 -3.56 -5.36
C SER A 19 -33.22 -4.13 -5.30
N PHE A 20 -32.40 -3.76 -6.28
CA PHE A 20 -30.97 -4.11 -6.34
C PHE A 20 -30.15 -3.07 -5.58
N ALA A 21 -29.21 -3.52 -4.76
CA ALA A 21 -28.29 -2.64 -4.04
C ALA A 21 -27.18 -2.17 -4.98
N LEU A 22 -26.98 -0.86 -5.05
CA LEU A 22 -25.79 -0.26 -5.66
C LEU A 22 -24.64 -0.44 -4.68
N ILE A 23 -23.51 -0.94 -5.15
CA ILE A 23 -22.27 -1.02 -4.36
C ILE A 23 -21.30 0.01 -4.94
N ALA A 24 -20.91 0.97 -4.12
CA ALA A 24 -19.82 1.89 -4.39
C ALA A 24 -18.91 1.88 -3.16
N GLN A 25 -17.69 1.41 -3.33
CA GLN A 25 -16.68 1.32 -2.28
C GLN A 25 -15.40 1.95 -2.80
N ASP A 26 -14.83 2.85 -2.01
CA ASP A 26 -13.59 3.56 -2.30
C ASP A 26 -12.72 3.48 -1.05
N GLN A 27 -11.49 3.03 -1.23
CA GLN A 27 -10.51 2.83 -0.18
C GLN A 27 -9.17 3.39 -0.62
N ALA A 28 -8.48 4.03 0.30
CA ALA A 28 -7.12 4.49 0.07
C ALA A 28 -6.35 4.55 1.37
N TYR A 29 -5.06 4.25 1.26
CA TYR A 29 -4.10 4.40 2.35
C TYR A 29 -2.86 5.15 1.91
N LEU A 30 -2.23 5.78 2.91
CA LEU A 30 -0.88 6.29 2.85
C LEU A 30 -0.11 5.71 4.03
N VAL A 31 0.98 5.02 3.75
CA VAL A 31 1.99 4.69 4.75
C VAL A 31 3.22 5.54 4.46
N GLY A 32 3.72 6.27 5.46
CA GLY A 32 4.89 7.11 5.32
C GLY A 32 5.78 6.94 6.53
N ASN A 33 7.10 6.90 6.32
CA ASN A 33 8.05 6.78 7.42
C ASN A 33 9.41 7.41 7.09
N ALA A 34 10.05 7.91 8.14
CA ALA A 34 11.42 8.38 8.09
C ALA A 34 12.26 7.61 9.12
N ASN A 35 13.49 7.29 8.74
CA ASN A 35 14.44 6.64 9.62
C ASN A 35 15.80 7.30 9.44
N SER A 36 16.48 7.58 10.54
CA SER A 36 17.85 8.08 10.49
C SER A 36 18.69 7.55 11.64
N VAL A 37 19.99 7.47 11.39
CA VAL A 37 21.01 7.21 12.41
C VAL A 37 22.19 8.14 12.19
N LEU A 38 22.87 8.48 13.28
CA LEU A 38 24.09 9.27 13.24
C LEU A 38 25.07 8.72 14.28
N ALA A 39 26.22 8.26 13.81
CA ALA A 39 27.36 7.86 14.64
C ALA A 39 28.39 9.00 14.62
N VAL A 40 28.74 9.51 15.79
CA VAL A 40 29.71 10.59 15.96
C VAL A 40 30.71 10.21 17.04
N GLY A 41 32.00 10.29 16.73
CA GLY A 41 33.05 10.15 17.72
C GLY A 41 34.31 9.44 17.24
N PRO A 42 35.27 9.21 18.16
CA PRO A 42 36.52 8.52 17.85
C PRO A 42 36.32 7.04 17.51
N ASP A 43 35.31 6.41 18.10
CA ASP A 43 34.77 5.09 17.75
C ASP A 43 33.33 5.07 18.27
N SER A 44 32.37 5.06 17.35
CA SER A 44 30.95 5.18 17.67
C SER A 44 30.11 4.32 16.73
N GLY A 45 29.00 3.83 17.25
CA GLY A 45 28.04 3.03 16.50
C GLY A 45 26.61 3.46 16.80
N ALA A 46 25.77 3.51 15.77
CA ALA A 46 24.36 3.77 15.88
C ALA A 46 23.60 2.83 14.94
N ALA A 47 22.46 2.33 15.39
CA ALA A 47 21.57 1.52 14.58
C ALA A 47 20.11 1.85 14.93
N ASN A 48 19.25 1.81 13.93
CA ASN A 48 17.82 2.02 14.11
C ASN A 48 17.03 1.21 13.08
N THR A 49 15.94 0.63 13.53
CA THR A 49 14.96 -0.06 12.69
C THR A 49 13.60 0.53 12.96
N ASN A 50 12.91 0.92 11.89
CA ASN A 50 11.59 1.49 11.93
C ASN A 50 10.68 0.73 10.96
N ALA A 51 9.49 0.35 11.40
CA ALA A 51 8.55 -0.40 10.60
C ALA A 51 7.13 0.15 10.81
N VAL A 52 6.44 0.42 9.72
CA VAL A 52 5.02 0.83 9.73
C VAL A 52 4.25 -0.09 8.80
N THR A 53 3.13 -0.60 9.31
CA THR A 53 2.22 -1.46 8.55
C THR A 53 0.82 -0.88 8.65
N ILE A 54 0.09 -0.98 7.54
CA ILE A 54 -1.33 -0.65 7.45
C ILE A 54 -2.05 -1.82 6.81
N ALA A 55 -3.25 -2.10 7.28
CA ALA A 55 -4.17 -3.06 6.67
C ALA A 55 -5.60 -2.49 6.82
N GLN A 56 -6.35 -2.51 5.73
CA GLN A 56 -7.72 -2.03 5.68
C GLN A 56 -8.56 -3.00 4.86
N ASP A 57 -9.72 -3.35 5.38
CA ASP A 57 -10.69 -4.20 4.72
C ASP A 57 -12.05 -3.50 4.70
N GLN A 58 -12.72 -3.52 3.55
CA GLN A 58 -14.11 -3.14 3.39
C GLN A 58 -14.88 -4.29 2.76
N LEU A 59 -16.09 -4.50 3.27
CA LEU A 59 -16.93 -5.60 2.84
C LEU A 59 -18.36 -5.09 2.67
N ALA A 60 -19.00 -5.43 1.55
CA ALA A 60 -20.42 -5.19 1.32
C ALA A 60 -21.19 -6.51 1.39
N MET A 61 -22.38 -6.45 1.99
CA MET A 61 -23.29 -7.58 2.10
C MET A 61 -24.64 -7.25 1.49
N ASP A 62 -25.29 -8.27 0.91
CA ASP A 62 -26.69 -8.19 0.54
C ASP A 62 -27.60 -8.23 1.79
N ARG A 63 -28.91 -8.08 1.55
CA ARG A 63 -29.94 -8.12 2.61
C ARG A 63 -30.02 -9.46 3.35
N ASN A 64 -29.52 -10.55 2.74
CA ASN A 64 -29.50 -11.89 3.31
C ASN A 64 -28.17 -12.20 4.03
N GLY A 65 -27.24 -11.24 4.08
CA GLY A 65 -25.93 -11.39 4.70
C GLY A 65 -24.88 -12.07 3.82
N HIS A 66 -25.13 -12.24 2.51
CA HIS A 66 -24.12 -12.74 1.59
C HIS A 66 -23.13 -11.63 1.24
N VAL A 67 -21.84 -11.96 1.25
CA VAL A 67 -20.79 -11.04 0.79
C VAL A 67 -20.93 -10.83 -0.71
N THR A 68 -21.19 -9.60 -1.12
CA THR A 68 -21.32 -9.22 -2.54
C THR A 68 -20.06 -8.54 -3.06
N SER A 69 -19.28 -7.93 -2.17
CA SER A 69 -17.96 -7.40 -2.52
C SER A 69 -17.02 -7.39 -1.32
N PHE A 70 -15.74 -7.49 -1.62
CA PHE A 70 -14.66 -7.36 -0.66
C PHE A 70 -13.55 -6.52 -1.28
N GLN A 71 -13.00 -5.61 -0.48
CA GLN A 71 -11.80 -4.85 -0.77
C GLN A 71 -10.86 -5.04 0.41
N GLY A 72 -9.65 -5.52 0.14
CA GLY A 72 -8.60 -5.66 1.13
C GLY A 72 -7.34 -5.01 0.62
N GLU A 73 -6.69 -4.23 1.45
CA GLU A 73 -5.43 -3.58 1.12
C GLU A 73 -4.51 -3.58 2.33
N ALA A 74 -3.22 -3.79 2.09
CA ALA A 74 -2.22 -3.60 3.12
C ALA A 74 -0.90 -3.15 2.52
N GLY A 75 -0.10 -2.53 3.37
CA GLY A 75 1.22 -2.05 3.04
C GLY A 75 2.13 -2.13 4.25
N SER A 76 3.40 -2.43 4.02
CA SER A 76 4.43 -2.44 5.04
C SER A 76 5.65 -1.73 4.53
N LEU A 77 6.13 -0.74 5.29
CA LEU A 77 7.38 -0.04 5.05
C LEU A 77 8.32 -0.35 6.21
N VAL A 78 9.44 -1.02 5.91
CA VAL A 78 10.49 -1.36 6.86
C VAL A 78 11.78 -0.65 6.45
N GLN A 79 12.38 0.04 7.40
CA GLN A 79 13.61 0.80 7.27
C GLN A 79 14.58 0.31 8.34
N THR A 80 15.80 -0.01 7.95
CA THR A 80 16.87 -0.42 8.86
C THR A 80 18.13 0.29 8.44
N ALA A 81 18.75 0.96 9.41
CA ALA A 81 19.96 1.71 9.20
C ALA A 81 20.98 1.40 10.30
N GLY A 82 22.24 1.38 9.92
CA GLY A 82 23.38 1.23 10.81
C GLY A 82 24.54 2.08 10.34
N ALA A 83 25.28 2.67 11.28
CA ALA A 83 26.48 3.44 11.02
C ALA A 83 27.51 3.17 12.11
N GLN A 84 28.76 2.98 11.70
CA GLN A 84 29.93 2.96 12.57
C GLN A 84 30.93 4.00 12.07
N ALA A 85 31.32 4.92 12.94
CA ALA A 85 32.23 6.01 12.61
C ALA A 85 33.46 5.96 13.52
N ILE A 86 34.63 6.13 12.93
CA ILE A 86 35.94 6.27 13.58
C ILE A 86 36.52 7.61 13.16
N CYS A 87 36.82 8.45 14.15
CA CYS A 87 37.37 9.79 13.95
C CYS A 87 36.57 10.64 12.93
N GLY A 88 35.24 10.59 13.01
CA GLY A 88 34.37 11.29 12.06
C GLY A 88 32.89 11.20 12.41
N VAL A 89 32.07 11.54 11.43
CA VAL A 89 30.61 11.50 11.47
C VAL A 89 30.13 10.61 10.33
N LEU A 90 29.28 9.63 10.65
CA LEU A 90 28.64 8.81 9.64
C LEU A 90 27.16 8.68 9.94
N GLY A 91 26.34 8.96 8.93
CA GLY A 91 24.90 9.00 9.07
C GLY A 91 24.19 8.35 7.90
N VAL A 92 22.98 7.88 8.19
CA VAL A 92 22.05 7.35 7.21
C VAL A 92 20.74 8.08 7.39
N GLU A 93 20.14 8.50 6.28
CA GLU A 93 18.79 9.06 6.24
C GLU A 93 17.96 8.26 5.23
N GLN A 94 16.74 7.90 5.61
CA GLN A 94 15.80 7.15 4.78
C GLN A 94 14.43 7.79 4.87
N PHE A 95 13.79 7.98 3.73
CA PHE A 95 12.41 8.43 3.62
C PHE A 95 11.67 7.46 2.71
N GLY A 96 10.45 7.11 3.09
CA GLY A 96 9.63 6.22 2.29
C GLY A 96 8.18 6.54 2.42
N SER A 97 7.45 6.32 1.33
CA SER A 97 6.00 6.29 1.32
C SER A 97 5.47 5.22 0.39
N GLY A 98 4.40 4.57 0.81
CA GLY A 98 3.56 3.74 -0.03
C GLY A 98 2.15 4.31 -0.05
N ILE A 99 1.55 4.35 -1.24
CA ILE A 99 0.18 4.83 -1.44
C ILE A 99 -0.57 3.74 -2.17
N GLY A 100 -1.71 3.34 -1.62
CA GLY A 100 -2.69 2.49 -2.28
C GLY A 100 -4.00 3.24 -2.39
N ALA A 101 -4.67 3.11 -3.54
CA ALA A 101 -6.08 3.45 -3.69
C ALA A 101 -6.78 2.37 -4.52
N GLN A 102 -8.03 2.09 -4.21
CA GLN A 102 -8.81 1.10 -4.91
C GLN A 102 -10.30 1.47 -4.88
N GLY A 103 -10.92 1.43 -6.06
CA GLY A 103 -12.33 1.74 -6.26
C GLY A 103 -13.08 0.54 -6.84
N GLN A 104 -14.29 0.30 -6.35
CA GLN A 104 -15.17 -0.73 -6.90
C GLN A 104 -16.58 -0.17 -7.04
N PHE A 105 -17.10 -0.28 -8.25
CA PHE A 105 -18.44 0.17 -8.58
C PHE A 105 -19.22 -0.98 -9.19
N HIS A 106 -20.36 -1.31 -8.59
CA HIS A 106 -21.31 -2.26 -9.14
C HIS A 106 -22.65 -1.55 -9.40
N PRO A 107 -22.97 -1.25 -10.67
CA PRO A 107 -24.28 -0.73 -11.02
C PRO A 107 -25.28 -1.86 -10.82
N GLY A 108 -26.11 -1.77 -9.78
CA GLY A 108 -27.02 -2.85 -9.40
C GLY A 108 -27.79 -3.45 -10.58
N GLY A 109 -27.84 -4.77 -10.66
CA GLY A 109 -28.53 -5.51 -11.72
C GLY A 109 -27.96 -6.91 -11.92
N CYS A 110 -28.69 -7.77 -12.63
CA CYS A 110 -28.34 -9.18 -12.76
C CYS A 110 -27.11 -9.48 -13.64
N ALA A 111 -26.68 -8.59 -14.54
CA ALA A 111 -25.71 -8.96 -15.59
C ALA A 111 -24.39 -8.16 -15.60
N SER A 112 -24.16 -7.27 -14.63
CA SER A 112 -22.91 -6.52 -14.55
C SER A 112 -21.95 -7.20 -13.58
N LEU A 113 -20.65 -7.24 -13.88
CA LEU A 113 -19.62 -7.60 -12.91
C LEU A 113 -19.05 -6.37 -12.18
N GLY A 114 -19.52 -5.16 -12.56
CA GLY A 114 -18.99 -3.90 -12.07
C GLY A 114 -17.64 -3.54 -12.67
N ASP A 115 -17.12 -2.38 -12.25
CA ASP A 115 -15.79 -1.87 -12.58
C ASP A 115 -14.90 -1.91 -11.33
N GLN A 116 -13.60 -2.15 -11.54
CA GLN A 116 -12.60 -2.40 -10.51
C GLN A 116 -11.31 -1.65 -10.88
N ASP A 117 -11.06 -0.54 -10.18
CA ASP A 117 -9.87 0.29 -10.39
C ASP A 117 -8.91 0.12 -9.21
N GLN A 118 -7.60 0.00 -9.50
CA GLN A 118 -6.56 -0.11 -8.48
C GLN A 118 -5.33 0.72 -8.84
N PHE A 119 -4.72 1.32 -7.82
CA PHE A 119 -3.45 2.04 -7.91
C PHE A 119 -2.59 1.74 -6.69
N LEU A 120 -1.33 1.40 -6.94
CA LEU A 120 -0.34 1.18 -5.92
C LEU A 120 0.99 1.84 -6.33
N ASN A 121 1.54 2.67 -5.45
CA ASN A 121 2.81 3.35 -5.66
C ASN A 121 3.71 3.26 -4.42
N ALA A 122 5.01 3.16 -4.68
CA ALA A 122 6.03 3.23 -3.67
C ALA A 122 7.09 4.25 -4.08
N ASN A 123 7.41 5.15 -3.15
CA ASN A 123 8.48 6.12 -3.29
C ASN A 123 9.46 5.93 -2.12
N LEU A 124 10.69 5.54 -2.43
CA LEU A 124 11.76 5.32 -1.46
C LEU A 124 12.93 6.21 -1.82
N THR A 125 13.53 6.86 -0.83
CA THR A 125 14.80 7.56 -0.98
C THR A 125 15.67 7.30 0.24
N GLN A 126 16.96 7.11 0.01
CA GLN A 126 17.91 6.98 1.09
C GLN A 126 19.26 7.59 0.72
N GLY A 127 19.98 8.03 1.74
CA GLY A 127 21.28 8.64 1.62
C GLY A 127 22.21 8.21 2.74
N ILE A 128 23.48 8.04 2.39
CA ILE A 128 24.58 7.87 3.33
C ILE A 128 25.45 9.12 3.26
N VAL A 129 25.67 9.75 4.40
CA VAL A 129 26.46 10.97 4.54
C VAL A 129 27.55 10.76 5.57
N GLY A 130 28.73 11.35 5.35
CA GLY A 130 29.73 11.38 6.40
C GLY A 130 31.13 11.75 5.97
N ASP A 131 32.01 11.78 6.96
CA ASP A 131 33.46 11.92 6.88
C ASP A 131 34.18 10.93 7.80
N GLY A 132 35.50 10.80 7.60
CA GLY A 132 36.34 9.91 8.40
C GLY A 132 36.30 8.45 7.94
N LEU A 133 36.67 7.55 8.87
CA LEU A 133 36.76 6.11 8.62
C LEU A 133 35.49 5.43 9.12
N GLY A 134 35.01 4.39 8.44
CA GLY A 134 33.87 3.63 8.97
C GLY A 134 33.07 2.87 7.93
N SER A 135 31.86 2.46 8.35
CA SER A 135 30.91 1.75 7.52
C SER A 135 29.47 2.13 7.85
N ALA A 136 28.64 2.21 6.83
CA ALA A 136 27.21 2.47 6.97
C ALA A 136 26.41 1.52 6.09
N LEU A 137 25.20 1.21 6.54
CA LEU A 137 24.24 0.37 5.87
C LEU A 137 22.87 1.05 5.93
N ALA A 138 22.23 1.16 4.78
CA ALA A 138 20.87 1.63 4.63
C ALA A 138 20.08 0.56 3.86
N LEU A 139 19.13 -0.09 4.55
CA LEU A 139 18.19 -1.03 3.95
C LEU A 139 16.77 -0.48 4.12
N GLN A 140 16.02 -0.43 3.03
CA GLN A 140 14.63 0.00 3.06
C GLN A 140 13.81 -0.88 2.13
N ASN A 141 12.62 -1.28 2.57
CA ASN A 141 11.71 -2.10 1.80
C ASN A 141 10.28 -1.62 1.99
N PHE A 142 9.57 -1.46 0.88
CA PHE A 142 8.12 -1.39 0.86
C PHE A 142 7.53 -2.62 0.16
N VAL A 143 6.54 -3.24 0.80
CA VAL A 143 5.67 -4.24 0.19
C VAL A 143 4.22 -3.79 0.36
N GLY A 144 3.49 -3.71 -0.74
CA GLY A 144 2.06 -3.41 -0.76
C GLY A 144 1.28 -4.48 -1.52
N PHE A 145 0.04 -4.70 -1.09
CA PHE A 145 -0.92 -5.53 -1.80
C PHE A 145 -2.31 -4.92 -1.75
N GLN A 146 -3.08 -5.17 -2.79
CA GLN A 146 -4.49 -4.79 -2.92
C GLN A 146 -5.25 -5.95 -3.55
N THR A 147 -6.47 -6.20 -3.08
CA THR A 147 -7.34 -7.27 -3.56
C THR A 147 -8.77 -6.78 -3.55
N GLN A 148 -9.43 -6.88 -4.69
CA GLN A 148 -10.85 -6.62 -4.84
C GLN A 148 -11.54 -7.88 -5.36
N LEU A 149 -12.64 -8.26 -4.72
CA LEU A 149 -13.49 -9.36 -5.13
C LEU A 149 -14.91 -8.85 -5.32
N THR A 150 -15.54 -9.19 -6.44
CA THR A 150 -16.98 -8.98 -6.68
C THR A 150 -17.65 -10.34 -6.82
N PHE A 151 -18.77 -10.55 -6.13
CA PHE A 151 -19.57 -11.75 -6.25
C PHE A 151 -20.96 -11.41 -6.77
N THR A 152 -21.39 -12.13 -7.79
CA THR A 152 -22.74 -12.06 -8.35
C THR A 152 -23.33 -13.47 -8.41
N MET A 153 -24.63 -13.56 -8.62
CA MET A 153 -25.28 -14.86 -8.81
C MET A 153 -24.87 -15.57 -10.12
N PHE A 154 -24.16 -14.90 -11.03
CA PHE A 154 -23.73 -15.44 -12.32
C PHE A 154 -22.21 -15.64 -12.42
N GLY A 155 -21.43 -15.20 -11.43
CA GLY A 155 -19.98 -15.30 -11.46
C GLY A 155 -19.29 -14.42 -10.42
N ALA A 156 -17.97 -14.54 -10.36
CA ALA A 156 -17.10 -13.74 -9.51
C ALA A 156 -16.04 -13.03 -10.37
N SER A 157 -15.65 -11.83 -9.96
CA SER A 157 -14.50 -11.09 -10.48
C SER A 157 -13.49 -10.89 -9.36
N ALA A 158 -12.20 -10.97 -9.70
CA ALA A 158 -11.10 -10.72 -8.78
C ALA A 158 -10.06 -9.85 -9.47
N ASN A 159 -9.67 -8.76 -8.81
CA ASN A 159 -8.53 -7.95 -9.20
C ASN A 159 -7.53 -7.92 -8.04
N THR A 160 -6.28 -8.30 -8.30
CA THR A 160 -5.23 -8.36 -7.28
C THR A 160 -3.97 -7.71 -7.79
N GLN A 161 -3.42 -6.81 -6.98
CA GLN A 161 -2.21 -6.09 -7.29
C GLN A 161 -1.22 -6.19 -6.13
N SER A 162 0.08 -6.30 -6.45
CA SER A 162 1.14 -6.25 -5.45
C SER A 162 2.35 -5.50 -5.98
N LEU A 163 3.02 -4.76 -5.09
CA LEU A 163 4.22 -3.99 -5.39
C LEU A 163 5.25 -4.24 -4.29
N GLY A 164 6.46 -4.62 -4.70
CA GLY A 164 7.61 -4.73 -3.81
C GLY A 164 8.74 -3.87 -4.32
N VAL A 165 9.27 -2.98 -3.47
CA VAL A 165 10.41 -2.13 -3.79
C VAL A 165 11.40 -2.20 -2.63
N ALA A 166 12.67 -2.41 -2.93
CA ALA A 166 13.73 -2.40 -1.94
C ALA A 166 14.91 -1.54 -2.41
N LEU A 167 15.49 -0.80 -1.48
CA LEU A 167 16.74 -0.08 -1.64
C LEU A 167 17.75 -0.65 -0.65
N PHE A 168 18.99 -0.74 -1.12
CA PHE A 168 20.14 -1.17 -0.33
C PHE A 168 21.31 -0.30 -0.73
N ASP A 169 21.88 0.41 0.24
CA ASP A 169 23.13 1.12 0.09
C ASP A 169 24.05 0.71 1.23
N ALA A 170 25.31 0.49 0.89
CA ALA A 170 26.34 0.20 1.86
C ALA A 170 27.58 1.00 1.52
N PHE A 171 28.18 1.59 2.54
CA PHE A 171 29.46 2.25 2.48
C PHE A 171 30.44 1.54 3.41
N GLY A 172 31.66 1.37 2.92
CA GLY A 172 32.80 0.95 3.73
C GLY A 172 34.03 1.61 3.14
N GLY A 173 34.70 2.47 3.91
CA GLY A 173 35.80 3.26 3.37
C GLY A 173 36.73 3.76 4.45
N ALA A 174 38.02 3.74 4.13
CA ALA A 174 39.02 4.49 4.84
C ALA A 174 39.10 5.90 4.22
N GLY A 175 38.20 6.81 4.60
CA GLY A 175 38.15 8.17 4.06
C GLY A 175 39.27 9.07 4.60
N ASN A 176 40.14 9.55 3.70
CA ASN A 176 40.92 10.78 3.87
C ASN A 176 40.26 11.88 3.01
N GLY A 177 39.33 12.67 3.56
CA GLY A 177 38.76 13.83 2.85
C GLY A 177 37.42 14.34 3.38
N PRO A 178 37.06 15.61 3.08
CA PRO A 178 35.91 16.29 3.68
C PRO A 178 34.55 15.75 3.21
N ALA A 179 33.57 15.77 4.14
CA ALA A 179 32.24 15.20 4.01
C ALA A 179 31.51 15.58 2.71
N ALA A 180 31.16 14.58 1.91
CA ALA A 180 30.17 14.68 0.85
C ALA A 180 29.16 13.56 1.06
N SER A 181 27.93 13.72 0.56
CA SER A 181 27.04 12.56 0.45
C SER A 181 27.76 11.46 -0.33
N ILE A 182 27.85 10.29 0.28
CA ILE A 182 28.67 9.21 -0.27
C ILE A 182 27.84 8.38 -1.23
N ILE A 183 26.56 8.15 -0.90
CA ILE A 183 25.63 7.37 -1.69
C ILE A 183 24.24 7.98 -1.57
N HIS A 184 23.53 8.08 -2.70
CA HIS A 184 22.10 8.41 -2.76
C HIS A 184 21.41 7.45 -3.71
N ALA A 185 20.33 6.83 -3.24
CA ALA A 185 19.46 6.00 -4.05
C ALA A 185 18.00 6.47 -3.90
N GLY A 186 17.25 6.29 -4.98
CA GLY A 186 15.82 6.57 -5.00
C GLY A 186 15.09 5.64 -5.95
N ALA A 187 13.87 5.25 -5.58
CA ALA A 187 12.98 4.47 -6.41
C ALA A 187 11.56 5.05 -6.33
N ASN A 188 10.93 5.26 -7.48
CA ASN A 188 9.52 5.59 -7.58
C ASN A 188 8.89 4.62 -8.57
N ILE A 189 8.13 3.66 -8.05
CA ILE A 189 7.49 2.60 -8.85
C ILE A 189 6.00 2.64 -8.59
N GLY A 190 5.21 2.74 -9.66
CA GLY A 190 3.76 2.72 -9.61
C GLY A 190 3.20 1.70 -10.58
N ILE A 191 2.11 1.08 -10.18
CA ILE A 191 1.32 0.16 -10.99
C ILE A 191 -0.16 0.53 -10.82
N GLY A 192 -0.93 0.39 -11.89
CA GLY A 192 -2.35 0.72 -11.89
C GLY A 192 -3.10 -0.06 -12.96
N GLN A 193 -4.38 -0.30 -12.72
CA GLN A 193 -5.28 -0.99 -13.64
C GLN A 193 -6.65 -0.31 -13.58
N ASN A 194 -7.24 -0.12 -14.77
CA ASN A 194 -8.62 0.30 -15.01
C ASN A 194 -9.29 -0.74 -15.92
#